data_AF-A0AAP6ELI8-F1
#
_entry.id   AF-A0AAP6ELI8-F1
#
_cell.length_a   1.000
_cell.length_b   1.000
_cell.length_c   1.000
_cell.angle_alpha   90.00
_cell.angle_beta   90.00
_cell.angle_gamma   90.00
#
_symmetry.space_group_name_H-M   'P 1'
#
loop_
_entity.id
_entity.type
_entity.pdbx_description
1 polymer ?
#
loop_
_entity_poly.entity_id
_entity_poly.type
_entity_poly.pdbx_seq_one_letter_code
_entity_poly.pdbx_strand_id
1 'polypeptide(L)' 'EWGDYVTGPRIITDATKAEMKQVLAEIQDGTFAQNWMDEYHGGLKKYDEYKTADSEHLLETTGKQLRKLMSWVNEEA' A
#
# COMPACT_ATOMS: atom_id res chain seq x y z
N GLU A 1 -12.63 -12.87 -17.75
CA GLU A 1 -13.29 -13.71 -16.73
C GLU A 1 -12.49 -14.97 -16.42
N TRP A 2 -12.28 -15.90 -17.37
CA TRP A 2 -11.55 -17.14 -17.09
C TRP A 2 -10.18 -16.96 -16.40
N GLY A 3 -9.39 -15.98 -16.85
CA GLY A 3 -8.07 -15.67 -16.26
C GLY A 3 -8.13 -15.26 -14.79
N ASP A 4 -9.19 -14.56 -14.36
CA ASP A 4 -9.39 -14.16 -12.97
C ASP A 4 -9.59 -15.40 -12.08
N TYR A 5 -10.50 -16.30 -12.48
CA TYR A 5 -10.78 -17.52 -11.71
C TYR A 5 -9.58 -18.44 -11.55
N VAL A 6 -8.73 -18.56 -12.57
CA VAL A 6 -7.57 -19.48 -12.53
C VAL A 6 -6.28 -18.83 -12.01
N THR A 7 -6.15 -17.51 -12.11
CA THR A 7 -4.91 -16.80 -11.75
C THR A 7 -5.05 -16.01 -10.46
N GLY A 8 -6.21 -15.43 -10.17
CA GLY A 8 -6.47 -14.69 -8.93
C GLY A 8 -6.08 -15.47 -7.67
N PRO A 9 -6.55 -16.73 -7.49
CA PRO A 9 -6.18 -17.56 -6.34
C PRO A 9 -4.68 -17.93 -6.25
N ARG A 10 -3.93 -17.80 -7.36
CA ARG A 10 -2.47 -18.03 -7.36
C ARG A 10 -1.69 -16.84 -6.80
N ILE A 11 -2.28 -15.64 -6.83
CA ILE A 11 -1.68 -14.41 -6.31
C ILE A 11 -2.19 -14.14 -4.89
N ILE A 12 -3.50 -14.16 -4.68
CA ILE A 12 -4.13 -14.00 -3.36
C ILE A 12 -4.37 -15.39 -2.78
N THR A 13 -3.36 -15.87 -2.06
CA THR A 13 -3.30 -17.23 -1.54
C THR A 13 -3.91 -17.34 -0.14
N ASP A 14 -4.03 -18.56 0.39
CA ASP A 14 -4.40 -18.78 1.79
C ASP A 14 -3.40 -18.15 2.76
N ALA A 15 -2.11 -18.07 2.38
CA ALA A 15 -1.10 -17.36 3.17
C ALA A 15 -1.39 -15.85 3.23
N THR A 16 -1.80 -15.25 2.11
CA THR A 16 -2.23 -13.85 2.07
C THR A 16 -3.41 -13.60 3.01
N LYS A 17 -4.40 -14.52 3.02
CA LYS A 17 -5.55 -14.43 3.94
C LYS A 17 -5.17 -14.65 5.40
N ALA A 18 -4.19 -15.52 5.67
CA ALA A 18 -3.67 -15.74 7.02
C ALA A 18 -2.99 -14.46 7.56
N GLU A 19 -2.15 -13.82 6.75
CA GLU A 19 -1.52 -12.55 7.08
C GLU A 19 -2.57 -11.46 7.35
N MET A 20 -3.60 -11.35 6.51
CA MET A 20 -4.70 -10.40 6.74
C MET A 20 -5.41 -10.62 8.09
N LYS A 21 -5.57 -11.88 8.53
CA LYS A 21 -6.16 -12.19 9.85
C LYS A 21 -5.21 -11.82 10.99
N GLN A 22 -3.91 -12.00 10.81
CA GLN A 22 -2.91 -11.61 11.79
C GLN A 22 -2.88 -10.09 11.95
N VAL A 23 -2.83 -9.34 10.84
CA VAL A 23 -2.91 -7.87 10.85
C VAL A 23 -4.18 -7.40 11.57
N LEU A 24 -5.32 -8.04 11.32
CA LEU A 24 -6.56 -7.73 12.04
C LEU A 24 -6.44 -8.00 13.55
N ALA A 25 -5.81 -9.10 13.96
CA ALA A 25 -5.59 -9.40 15.37
C ALA A 25 -4.69 -8.35 16.03
N GLU A 26 -3.59 -7.95 15.38
CA GLU A 26 -2.67 -6.90 15.85
C GLU A 26 -3.34 -5.52 15.95
N ILE A 27 -4.35 -5.25 15.10
CA ILE A 27 -5.18 -4.06 15.22
C ILE A 27 -6.10 -4.17 16.45
N GLN A 28 -6.75 -5.32 16.63
CA GLN A 28 -7.74 -5.54 17.70
C GLN A 28 -7.11 -5.61 19.09
N ASP A 29 -5.92 -6.17 19.21
CA ASP A 29 -5.18 -6.26 20.48
C ASP A 29 -4.35 -5.00 20.79
N GLY A 30 -4.27 -4.06 19.85
CA GLY A 30 -3.61 -2.77 20.00
C GLY A 30 -2.12 -2.76 19.63
N THR A 31 -1.52 -3.90 19.27
CA THR A 31 -0.12 -3.99 18.82
C THR A 31 0.19 -3.04 17.68
N PHE A 32 -0.70 -2.94 16.69
CA PHE A 32 -0.53 -2.04 15.54
C PHE A 32 -0.47 -0.56 15.98
N ALA A 33 -1.38 -0.16 16.87
CA ALA A 33 -1.43 1.21 17.37
C ALA A 33 -0.21 1.55 18.24
N GLN A 34 0.25 0.61 19.06
CA GLN A 34 1.47 0.77 19.85
C GLN A 34 2.69 0.98 18.95
N ASN A 35 2.87 0.12 17.93
CA ASN A 35 3.96 0.24 16.97
C ASN A 35 3.96 1.59 16.25
N TRP A 36 2.77 2.09 15.86
CA TRP A 36 2.64 3.41 15.25
C TRP A 36 3.04 4.53 16.21
N MET A 37 2.56 4.49 17.46
CA MET A 37 2.90 5.50 18.45
C MET A 37 4.40 5.51 18.77
N ASP A 38 5.03 4.34 18.84
CA ASP A 38 6.48 4.21 19.06
C ASP A 38 7.28 4.81 17.89
N GLU A 39 6.87 4.56 16.65
CA GLU A 39 7.49 5.18 15.46
C GLU A 39 7.31 6.70 15.46
N TYR A 40 6.10 7.18 15.79
CA TYR A 40 5.80 8.60 15.88
C TYR A 40 6.64 9.30 16.95
N HIS A 41 6.71 8.74 18.15
CA HIS A 41 7.55 9.24 19.24
C HIS A 41 9.04 9.11 18.95
N GLY A 42 9.43 8.12 18.14
CA GLY A 42 10.79 7.92 17.63
C GLY A 42 11.19 8.87 16.51
N GLY A 43 10.29 9.76 16.06
CA GLY A 43 10.59 10.79 15.06
C GLY A 43 10.38 10.35 13.61
N LEU A 44 9.54 9.34 13.35
CA LEU A 44 9.04 8.96 12.02
C LEU A 44 10.11 8.52 11.01
N LYS A 45 11.27 8.06 11.46
CA LYS A 45 12.39 7.70 10.58
C LYS A 45 12.01 6.66 9.53
N LYS A 46 11.42 5.53 9.92
CA LYS A 46 11.01 4.47 8.98
C LYS A 46 9.85 4.94 8.11
N TYR A 47 8.91 5.68 8.69
CA TYR A 47 7.80 6.23 7.93
C TYR A 47 8.29 7.15 6.80
N ASP A 48 9.23 8.05 7.08
CA ASP A 48 9.82 8.95 6.08
C ASP A 48 10.68 8.20 5.05
N GLU A 49 11.38 7.14 5.47
CA GLU A 49 12.09 6.24 4.55
C GLU A 49 11.12 5.58 3.55
N TYR A 50 10.02 5.01 4.02
CA TYR A 50 8.99 4.41 3.15
C TYR A 50 8.36 5.46 2.23
N LYS A 51 7.98 6.61 2.77
CA LYS A 51 7.38 7.70 1.99
C LYS A 51 8.32 8.20 0.89
N THR A 52 9.61 8.32 1.18
CA THR A 52 10.62 8.72 0.19
C THR A 52 10.74 7.67 -0.90
N ALA A 53 10.91 6.40 -0.54
CA ALA A 53 11.02 5.30 -1.49
C ALA A 53 9.80 5.18 -2.41
N ASP A 54 8.60 5.32 -1.85
CA ASP A 54 7.35 5.31 -2.63
C ASP A 54 7.31 6.49 -3.63
N SER A 55 7.71 7.69 -3.19
CA SER A 55 7.72 8.89 -4.06
C SER A 55 8.74 8.82 -5.20
N GLU A 56 9.84 8.10 -4.98
CA GLU A 56 10.92 7.92 -5.95
C GLU A 56 10.67 6.73 -6.90
N HIS A 57 9.65 5.91 -6.62
CA HIS A 57 9.35 4.74 -7.43
C HIS A 57 9.03 5.14 -8.88
N LEU A 58 9.56 4.38 -9.85
CA LEU A 58 9.41 4.67 -11.29
C LEU A 58 7.94 4.87 -11.71
N LEU A 59 7.04 4.11 -11.08
CA LEU A 59 5.59 4.23 -11.28
C LEU A 59 5.08 5.67 -11.11
N GLU A 60 5.61 6.43 -10.16
CA GLU A 60 5.17 7.80 -9.90
C GLU A 60 5.57 8.75 -11.03
N THR A 61 6.83 8.66 -11.48
CA THR A 61 7.32 9.49 -12.59
C THR A 61 6.59 9.15 -13.90
N THR A 62 6.50 7.87 -14.25
CA THR A 62 5.82 7.41 -15.46
C THR A 62 4.32 7.70 -15.39
N GLY A 63 3.68 7.39 -14.26
CA GLY A 63 2.25 7.60 -14.05
C GLY A 63 1.87 9.07 -14.14
N LYS A 64 2.66 9.97 -13.57
CA LYS A 64 2.45 11.43 -13.67
C LYS A 64 2.52 11.92 -15.12
N GLN A 65 3.49 11.44 -15.90
CA GLN A 65 3.61 11.80 -17.31
C GLN A 65 2.40 11.32 -18.12
N LEU A 66 1.98 10.07 -17.92
CA LEU A 66 0.83 9.50 -18.62
C LEU A 66 -0.46 10.23 -18.24
N ARG A 67 -0.71 10.44 -16.94
CA ARG A 67 -1.92 11.15 -16.46
C ARG A 67 -2.01 12.57 -16.99
N LYS A 68 -0.87 13.26 -17.20
CA LYS A 68 -0.85 14.61 -17.81
C LYS A 68 -1.40 14.64 -19.25
N LEU A 69 -1.28 13.54 -19.98
CA LEU A 69 -1.78 13.42 -21.36
C LEU A 69 -3.27 13.06 -21.43
N MET A 70 -3.85 12.64 -20.30
CA MET A 70 -5.25 12.25 -20.21
C MET A 70 -6.09 13.50 -19.94
N SER A 71 -6.71 14.04 -20.98
CA SER A 71 -7.49 15.29 -20.90
C SER A 71 -8.61 15.24 -19.86
N TRP A 72 -9.19 14.06 -19.63
CA TRP A 72 -10.28 13.82 -18.68
C TRP A 72 -9.83 13.67 -17.22
N VAL A 73 -8.51 13.59 -16.95
CA VAL A 73 -7.98 13.43 -15.58
C VAL A 73 -7.74 14.78 -14.90
N ASN A 74 -7.65 15.88 -15.67
CA ASN A 74 -7.39 17.23 -15.16
C ASN A 74 -8.64 18.14 -15.13
N GLU A 75 -9.85 17.64 -15.40
CA GLU A 75 -11.06 18.47 -15.41
C GLU A 75 -11.57 18.85 -14.01
N GLU A 76 -11.12 18.17 -12.94
CA GLU A 76 -11.54 18.46 -11.56
C GLU A 76 -10.42 18.20 -10.53
N ALA A 77 -9.41 19.08 -10.47
CA ALA A 77 -8.52 19.18 -9.31
C ALA A 77 -8.59 20.60 -8.73
#